data_AF-A0A923EAP3-F1
#
_entry.id   AF-A0A923EAP3-F1
#
_cell.length_a   1.000
_cell.length_b   1.000
_cell.length_c   1.000
_cell.angle_alpha   90.00
_cell.angle_beta   90.00
_cell.angle_gamma   90.00
#
_symmetry.space_group_name_H-M   'P 1'
#
loop_
_entity.id
_entity.type
_entity.pdbx_description
1 polymer ?
#
loop_
_entity_poly.entity_id
_entity_poly.type
_entity_poly.pdbx_seq_one_letter_code
_entity_poly.pdbx_strand_id
1 'polypeptide(L)'
;MKTMSIYDNNREFNKYLKEQFSLLNIEMHIENNRNKLSGAYDFIVINDGRDIEKNKGNFEGKYILLNMDMPIGIDLDLSGMVVTYGLGNRNTITVSSMEKDKESFVYCLQRCLNSHSSIIQPEEIPINSTFKDNYELYSFMVTITIALIEGINSCNIRKLLLNK
;
A
#
# COMPACT_ATOMS: atom_id res chain seq x y z
N MET A 1 10.49 5.82 14.60
CA MET A 1 9.28 5.05 14.24
C MET A 1 8.52 5.84 13.20
N LYS A 2 8.17 5.21 12.07
CA LYS A 2 7.44 5.84 10.96
C LYS A 2 5.95 5.92 11.27
N THR A 3 5.27 6.94 10.76
CA THR A 3 3.83 7.12 10.97
C THR A 3 3.02 6.83 9.70
N MET A 4 1.89 6.15 9.88
CA MET A 4 0.95 5.85 8.82
C MET A 4 -0.47 6.22 9.22
N SER A 5 -1.20 6.87 8.31
CA SER A 5 -2.66 7.04 8.41
C SER A 5 -3.36 6.14 7.40
N ILE A 6 -4.38 5.40 7.83
CA ILE A 6 -5.16 4.51 6.96
C ILE A 6 -6.61 4.99 6.85
N TYR A 7 -7.05 5.15 5.61
CA TYR A 7 -8.43 5.41 5.21
C TYR A 7 -9.00 4.18 4.51
N ASP A 8 -9.70 3.36 5.29
CA ASP A 8 -10.39 2.17 4.81
C ASP A 8 -11.60 1.84 5.69
N ASN A 9 -12.66 1.38 5.04
CA ASN A 9 -13.91 1.02 5.71
C ASN A 9 -13.93 -0.44 6.21
N ASN A 10 -13.00 -1.27 5.76
CA ASN A 10 -12.85 -2.67 6.14
C ASN A 10 -11.77 -2.84 7.24
N ARG A 11 -12.16 -3.45 8.36
CA ARG A 11 -11.23 -3.72 9.47
C ARG A 11 -10.18 -4.79 9.14
N GLU A 12 -10.49 -5.73 8.24
CA GLU A 12 -9.55 -6.78 7.84
C GLU A 12 -8.35 -6.23 7.09
N PHE A 13 -8.50 -5.16 6.29
CA PHE A 13 -7.38 -4.53 5.59
C PHE A 13 -6.26 -4.10 6.54
N ASN A 14 -6.60 -3.42 7.64
CA ASN A 14 -5.62 -3.01 8.64
C ASN A 14 -4.99 -4.22 9.35
N LYS A 15 -5.79 -5.25 9.64
CA LYS A 15 -5.27 -6.50 10.24
C LYS A 15 -4.25 -7.16 9.32
N TYR A 16 -4.53 -7.29 8.03
CA TYR A 16 -3.60 -7.86 7.06
C TYR A 16 -2.31 -7.04 6.93
N LEU A 17 -2.40 -5.70 6.90
CA LEU A 17 -1.22 -4.82 6.91
C LEU A 17 -0.34 -5.07 8.14
N LYS A 18 -0.92 -5.14 9.33
CA LYS A 18 -0.18 -5.40 10.57
C LYS A 18 0.52 -6.76 10.56
N GLU A 19 -0.18 -7.81 10.10
CA GLU A 19 0.40 -9.14 9.96
C GLU A 19 1.60 -9.12 8.98
N GLN A 20 1.45 -8.49 7.82
CA GLN A 20 2.49 -8.43 6.80
C GLN A 20 3.68 -7.54 7.22
N PHE A 21 3.44 -6.41 7.88
CA PHE A 21 4.53 -5.59 8.45
C PHE A 21 5.32 -6.36 9.51
N SER A 22 4.64 -7.14 10.35
CA SER A 22 5.30 -8.02 11.32
C SER A 22 6.21 -9.04 10.62
N LEU A 23 5.73 -9.70 9.55
CA LEU A 23 6.55 -10.63 8.75
C LEU A 23 7.79 -9.96 8.12
N LEU A 24 7.67 -8.69 7.73
CA LEU A 24 8.76 -7.92 7.13
C LEU A 24 9.66 -7.22 8.16
N ASN A 25 9.39 -7.35 9.46
CA ASN A 25 10.06 -6.62 10.54
C ASN A 25 10.01 -5.08 10.34
N ILE A 26 8.89 -4.57 9.84
CA ILE A 26 8.64 -3.13 9.66
C ILE A 26 7.88 -2.60 10.88
N GLU A 27 8.52 -1.70 11.64
CA GLU A 27 7.87 -0.99 12.75
C GLU A 27 7.13 0.24 12.25
N MET A 28 5.79 0.16 12.24
CA MET A 28 4.90 1.24 11.77
C MET A 28 3.92 1.65 12.88
N HIS A 29 3.85 2.95 13.18
CA HIS A 29 2.78 3.50 14.01
C HIS A 29 1.56 3.81 13.14
N ILE A 30 0.53 2.96 13.24
CA ILE A 30 -0.67 3.03 12.41
C ILE A 30 -1.78 3.77 13.16
N GLU A 31 -2.19 4.91 12.61
CA GLU A 31 -3.36 5.67 13.05
C GLU A 31 -4.57 5.38 12.15
N ASN A 32 -5.67 4.97 12.78
CA ASN A 32 -6.96 4.81 12.11
C ASN A 32 -7.73 6.14 12.15
N ASN A 33 -7.27 7.13 11.41
CA ASN A 33 -7.91 8.45 11.40
C ASN A 33 -8.97 8.54 10.31
N ARG A 34 -10.19 8.08 10.63
CA ARG A 34 -11.36 8.31 9.75
C ARG A 34 -11.71 9.79 9.62
N ASN A 35 -11.44 10.60 10.65
CA ASN A 35 -12.05 11.93 10.81
C ASN A 35 -11.05 13.08 11.05
N LYS A 36 -9.73 12.82 11.09
CA LYS A 36 -8.72 13.85 11.39
C LYS A 36 -7.66 13.89 10.30
N LEU A 37 -7.70 14.94 9.49
CA LEU A 37 -6.82 15.17 8.33
C LEU A 37 -5.66 16.14 8.63
N SER A 38 -5.30 16.27 9.91
CA SER A 38 -4.26 17.20 10.35
C SER A 38 -3.04 16.42 10.84
N GLY A 39 -1.92 16.55 10.15
CA GLY A 39 -0.63 15.98 10.54
C GLY A 39 0.18 15.53 9.34
N ALA A 40 1.50 15.73 9.40
CA ALA A 40 2.42 15.20 8.39
C ALA A 40 2.71 13.73 8.72
N TYR A 41 2.29 12.81 7.83
CA TYR A 41 2.57 11.38 7.96
C TYR A 41 3.71 10.96 7.03
N ASP A 42 4.47 9.92 7.39
CA ASP A 42 5.38 9.30 6.43
C ASP A 42 4.58 8.62 5.31
N PHE A 43 3.50 7.92 5.67
CA PHE A 43 2.63 7.21 4.74
C PHE A 43 1.15 7.55 4.97
N ILE A 44 0.42 7.82 3.89
CA ILE A 44 -1.03 7.87 3.88
C ILE A 44 -1.51 6.75 2.95
N VAL A 45 -2.40 5.89 3.43
CA VAL A 45 -3.00 4.82 2.62
C VAL A 45 -4.48 5.08 2.51
N ILE A 46 -4.96 5.30 1.29
CA ILE A 46 -6.37 5.46 0.96
C ILE A 46 -6.78 4.23 0.16
N ASN A 47 -7.30 3.22 0.87
CA ASN A 47 -7.76 1.98 0.26
C ASN A 47 -9.24 2.04 -0.13
N ASP A 48 -10.07 2.70 0.67
CA ASP A 48 -11.48 2.97 0.37
C ASP A 48 -11.85 4.38 0.85
N GLY A 49 -12.10 5.27 -0.12
CA GLY A 49 -12.31 6.69 0.14
C GLY A 49 -13.78 7.10 0.30
N ARG A 50 -14.72 6.15 0.41
CA ARG A 50 -16.17 6.46 0.44
C ARG A 50 -16.61 7.27 1.66
N ASP A 51 -15.96 7.07 2.81
CA ASP A 51 -16.34 7.72 4.07
C ASP A 51 -15.46 8.94 4.38
N ILE A 52 -14.59 9.36 3.45
CA ILE A 52 -13.81 10.59 3.59
C ILE A 52 -14.78 11.78 3.47
N GLU A 53 -14.96 12.53 4.55
CA GLU A 53 -15.89 13.66 4.59
C GLU A 53 -15.53 14.73 3.55
N LYS A 54 -16.53 15.16 2.76
CA LYS A 54 -16.43 16.13 1.65
C LYS A 54 -15.75 17.48 1.94
N ASN A 55 -15.57 17.85 3.21
CA ASN A 55 -15.25 19.25 3.59
C ASN A 55 -13.96 19.43 4.43
N LYS A 56 -13.12 18.40 4.57
CA LYS A 56 -11.80 18.48 5.20
C LYS A 56 -10.96 17.37 4.57
N GLY A 57 -9.73 17.52 4.11
CA GLY A 57 -8.74 18.57 4.10
C GLY A 57 -7.57 18.05 3.27
N ASN A 58 -6.50 18.83 3.16
CA ASN A 58 -5.32 18.46 2.40
C ASN A 58 -4.66 17.21 3.02
N PHE A 59 -4.44 16.18 2.23
CA PHE A 59 -3.69 14.99 2.63
C PHE A 59 -2.21 15.28 2.45
N GLU A 60 -1.53 15.58 3.56
CA GLU A 60 -0.10 15.86 3.57
C GLU A 60 0.68 14.66 4.10
N GLY A 61 1.37 13.97 3.20
CA GLY A 61 2.22 12.84 3.53
C GLY A 61 3.42 12.77 2.61
N LYS A 62 4.52 12.13 3.06
CA LYS A 62 5.67 11.93 2.16
C LYS A 62 5.29 11.02 0.99
N TYR A 63 4.58 9.94 1.30
CA TYR A 63 4.01 9.01 0.33
C TYR A 63 2.51 8.86 0.55
N ILE A 64 1.75 8.90 -0.53
CA ILE A 64 0.29 8.75 -0.52
C ILE A 64 -0.05 7.59 -1.45
N LEU A 65 -0.43 6.45 -0.87
CA LEU A 65 -0.83 5.24 -1.59
C LEU A 65 -2.33 5.27 -1.82
N LEU A 66 -2.75 5.27 -3.08
CA LEU A 66 -4.15 5.43 -3.47
C LEU A 66 -4.65 4.22 -4.26
N ASN A 67 -5.68 3.53 -3.73
CA ASN A 67 -6.34 2.44 -4.44
C ASN A 67 -7.23 2.98 -5.56
N MET A 68 -6.92 2.65 -6.79
CA MET A 68 -7.66 3.08 -7.97
C MET A 68 -8.81 2.15 -8.35
N ASP A 69 -8.91 0.97 -7.73
CA ASP A 69 -10.01 0.03 -7.95
C ASP A 69 -11.20 0.30 -7.02
N MET A 70 -11.01 1.13 -5.99
CA MET A 70 -12.01 1.42 -4.97
C MET A 70 -12.59 2.83 -5.16
N PRO A 71 -13.87 3.07 -4.83
CA PRO A 71 -14.47 4.37 -5.02
C PRO A 71 -13.83 5.44 -4.13
N ILE A 72 -13.53 6.58 -4.74
CA ILE A 72 -13.18 7.81 -4.03
C ILE A 72 -14.37 8.74 -4.19
N GLY A 73 -15.02 9.10 -3.07
CA GLY A 73 -16.29 9.82 -3.12
C GLY A 73 -16.17 11.31 -3.46
N ILE A 74 -14.94 11.84 -3.56
CA ILE A 74 -14.61 13.27 -3.60
C ILE A 74 -13.30 13.54 -4.35
N ASP A 75 -13.09 14.78 -4.78
CA ASP A 75 -11.77 15.25 -5.20
C ASP A 75 -10.87 15.42 -3.97
N LEU A 76 -9.68 14.81 -4.01
CA LEU A 76 -8.71 14.85 -2.91
C LEU A 76 -7.58 15.83 -3.25
N ASP A 77 -7.29 16.77 -2.36
CA ASP A 77 -6.06 17.58 -2.43
C ASP A 77 -4.92 16.79 -1.77
N LEU A 78 -3.98 16.32 -2.59
CA LEU A 78 -2.89 15.43 -2.18
C LEU A 78 -1.56 16.17 -2.28
N SER A 79 -0.88 16.33 -1.14
CA SER A 79 0.47 16.89 -1.05
C SER A 79 1.45 15.80 -0.65
N GLY A 80 2.23 15.31 -1.62
CA GLY A 80 3.15 14.20 -1.42
C GLY A 80 3.47 13.44 -2.70
N MET A 81 4.27 12.39 -2.58
CA MET A 81 4.48 11.44 -3.68
C MET A 81 3.28 10.49 -3.77
N VAL A 82 2.44 10.69 -4.79
CA VAL A 82 1.28 9.83 -5.03
C VAL A 82 1.70 8.53 -5.72
N VAL A 83 1.34 7.41 -5.11
CA VAL A 83 1.58 6.05 -5.59
C VAL A 83 0.24 5.36 -5.78
N THR A 84 -0.23 5.30 -7.01
CA THR A 84 -1.49 4.60 -7.34
C THR A 84 -1.30 3.09 -7.35
N TYR A 85 -2.24 2.35 -6.79
CA TYR A 85 -2.23 0.88 -6.79
C TYR A 85 -3.60 0.30 -7.17
N GLY A 86 -3.59 -0.91 -7.70
CA GLY A 86 -4.79 -1.66 -8.10
C GLY A 86 -4.53 -2.56 -9.32
N LEU A 87 -5.55 -3.24 -9.80
CA LEU A 87 -5.49 -4.21 -10.91
C LEU A 87 -5.33 -3.54 -12.28
N GLY A 88 -5.55 -2.23 -12.37
CA GLY A 88 -5.36 -1.46 -13.60
C GLY A 88 -3.88 -1.30 -14.00
N ASN A 89 -3.56 -1.56 -15.27
CA ASN A 89 -2.20 -1.46 -15.82
C ASN A 89 -1.63 -0.04 -15.96
N ARG A 90 -2.42 0.99 -15.61
CA ARG A 90 -1.99 2.39 -15.56
C ARG A 90 -1.57 2.81 -14.16
N ASN A 91 -1.71 1.94 -13.16
CA ASN A 91 -1.32 2.24 -11.80
C ASN A 91 0.22 2.30 -11.67
N THR A 92 0.70 2.84 -10.56
CA THR A 92 2.14 2.79 -10.25
C THR A 92 2.50 1.38 -9.80
N ILE A 93 1.62 0.77 -9.02
CA ILE A 93 1.69 -0.61 -8.58
C ILE A 93 0.52 -1.38 -9.20
N THR A 94 0.80 -2.54 -9.75
CA THR A 94 -0.25 -3.50 -10.14
C THR A 94 0.15 -4.91 -9.71
N VAL A 95 -0.74 -5.86 -9.95
CA VAL A 95 -0.45 -7.29 -9.78
C VAL A 95 -0.80 -8.01 -11.07
N SER A 96 0.00 -9.00 -11.43
CA SER A 96 -0.23 -9.87 -12.57
C SER A 96 -0.20 -11.34 -12.15
N SER A 97 -0.53 -12.22 -13.09
CA SER A 97 -0.53 -13.68 -12.89
C SER A 97 -1.37 -14.13 -11.68
N MET A 98 -2.49 -13.45 -11.44
CA MET A 98 -3.47 -13.84 -10.41
C MET A 98 -4.29 -15.02 -10.91
N GLU A 99 -3.85 -16.24 -10.63
CA GLU A 99 -4.69 -17.41 -10.79
C GLU A 99 -5.29 -17.73 -9.43
N LYS A 100 -6.64 -17.67 -9.29
CA LYS A 100 -7.36 -17.93 -8.03
C LYS A 100 -7.02 -19.29 -7.39
N ASP A 101 -6.57 -20.24 -8.20
CA ASP A 101 -6.23 -21.60 -7.81
C ASP A 101 -4.71 -21.83 -7.69
N LYS A 102 -3.88 -20.81 -7.96
CA LYS A 102 -2.43 -20.86 -7.72
C LYS A 102 -2.06 -19.98 -6.54
N GLU A 103 -1.17 -20.50 -5.71
CA GLU A 103 -0.65 -19.86 -4.49
C GLU A 103 0.37 -18.74 -4.80
N SER A 104 0.11 -17.94 -5.83
CA SER A 104 1.08 -16.92 -6.25
C SER A 104 0.45 -15.79 -7.03
N PHE A 105 0.99 -14.59 -6.82
CA PHE A 105 0.77 -13.43 -7.67
C PHE A 105 2.12 -12.75 -7.92
N VAL A 106 2.21 -11.94 -8.97
CA VAL A 106 3.40 -11.14 -9.24
C VAL A 106 3.06 -9.70 -8.90
N TYR A 107 3.75 -9.15 -7.90
CA TYR A 107 3.72 -7.72 -7.63
C TYR A 107 4.52 -7.00 -8.73
N CYS A 108 3.95 -5.95 -9.30
CA CYS A 108 4.57 -5.21 -10.39
C CYS A 108 4.68 -3.73 -10.02
N LEU A 109 5.91 -3.23 -9.87
CA LEU A 109 6.19 -1.81 -9.84
C LEU A 109 6.36 -1.31 -11.29
N GLN A 110 5.39 -0.54 -11.79
CA GLN A 110 5.34 -0.13 -13.20
C GLN A 110 6.10 1.19 -13.48
N ARG A 111 6.36 2.01 -12.45
CA ARG A 111 7.06 3.29 -12.56
C ARG A 111 8.08 3.44 -11.44
N CYS A 112 9.12 4.23 -11.66
CA CYS A 112 10.13 4.47 -10.62
C CYS A 112 9.51 5.12 -9.37
N LEU A 113 10.02 4.76 -8.19
CA LEU A 113 9.70 5.44 -6.94
C LEU A 113 10.93 6.15 -6.39
N ASN A 114 10.76 7.36 -5.88
CA ASN A 114 11.82 8.02 -5.12
C ASN A 114 11.76 7.51 -3.69
N SER A 115 12.82 6.86 -3.22
CA SER A 115 13.01 6.58 -1.79
C SER A 115 13.75 7.75 -1.13
N HIS A 116 14.02 7.66 0.17
CA HIS A 116 14.83 8.67 0.87
C HIS A 116 16.28 8.79 0.38
N SER A 117 16.84 7.74 -0.22
CA SER A 117 18.27 7.66 -0.53
C SER A 117 18.57 7.20 -1.96
N SER A 118 17.56 6.75 -2.69
CA SER A 118 17.73 6.12 -4.00
C SER A 118 16.46 6.19 -4.83
N ILE A 119 16.58 5.84 -6.12
CA ILE A 119 15.44 5.63 -7.00
C ILE A 119 15.22 4.12 -7.12
N ILE A 120 14.03 3.66 -6.72
CA ILE A 120 13.58 2.28 -6.91
C ILE A 120 13.12 2.15 -8.36
N GLN A 121 13.72 1.23 -9.10
CA GLN A 121 13.41 1.01 -10.51
C GLN A 121 12.19 0.08 -10.66
N PRO A 122 11.44 0.17 -11.78
CA PRO A 122 10.41 -0.79 -12.12
C PRO A 122 10.93 -2.23 -12.01
N GLU A 123 10.20 -3.07 -11.29
CA GLU A 123 10.55 -4.47 -11.07
C GLU A 123 9.30 -5.34 -10.87
N GLU A 124 9.45 -6.62 -11.18
CA GLU A 124 8.45 -7.66 -10.91
C GLU A 124 8.94 -8.54 -9.76
N ILE A 125 8.12 -8.70 -8.74
CA ILE A 125 8.42 -9.47 -7.54
C ILE A 125 7.40 -10.61 -7.44
N PRO A 126 7.77 -11.85 -7.79
CA PRO A 126 6.91 -13.01 -7.59
C PRO A 126 6.70 -13.25 -6.09
N ILE A 127 5.45 -13.24 -5.65
CA ILE A 127 5.04 -13.54 -4.30
C ILE A 127 4.30 -14.87 -4.32
N ASN A 128 4.90 -15.89 -3.70
CA ASN A 128 4.28 -17.20 -3.55
C ASN A 128 3.57 -17.24 -2.19
N SER A 129 2.46 -16.53 -2.10
CA SER A 129 1.56 -16.53 -0.95
C SER A 129 0.13 -16.58 -1.45
N THR A 130 -0.72 -17.32 -0.75
CA THR A 130 -2.16 -17.20 -0.93
C THR A 130 -2.66 -15.89 -0.31
N PHE A 131 -3.80 -15.42 -0.79
CA PHE A 131 -4.57 -14.35 -0.17
C PHE A 131 -6.04 -14.77 -0.09
N LYS A 132 -6.71 -14.40 1.00
CA LYS A 132 -8.07 -14.81 1.35
C LYS A 132 -9.13 -14.00 0.59
N ASP A 133 -8.83 -12.73 0.34
CA ASP A 133 -9.73 -11.77 -0.30
C ASP A 133 -8.96 -10.62 -0.95
N ASN A 134 -9.68 -9.74 -1.65
CA ASN A 134 -9.07 -8.60 -2.34
C ASN A 134 -8.43 -7.59 -1.36
N TYR A 135 -8.90 -7.50 -0.11
CA TYR A 135 -8.29 -6.60 0.87
C TYR A 135 -6.92 -7.11 1.31
N GLU A 136 -6.76 -8.43 1.45
CA GLU A 136 -5.44 -9.02 1.69
C GLU A 136 -4.50 -8.78 0.51
N LEU A 137 -4.97 -8.94 -0.73
CA LEU A 137 -4.19 -8.60 -1.92
C LEU A 137 -3.77 -7.13 -1.95
N TYR A 138 -4.69 -6.20 -1.73
CA TYR A 138 -4.38 -4.77 -1.67
C TYR A 138 -3.40 -4.45 -0.54
N SER A 139 -3.52 -5.12 0.62
CA SER A 139 -2.58 -4.95 1.71
C SER A 139 -1.16 -5.43 1.33
N PHE A 140 -1.04 -6.52 0.57
CA PHE A 140 0.26 -6.93 0.02
C PHE A 140 0.87 -5.85 -0.87
N MET A 141 0.09 -5.26 -1.77
CA MET A 141 0.56 -4.18 -2.64
C MET A 141 1.10 -3.00 -1.83
N VAL A 142 0.39 -2.58 -0.78
CA VAL A 142 0.81 -1.50 0.11
C VAL A 142 2.07 -1.89 0.89
N THR A 143 2.08 -3.06 1.53
CA THR A 143 3.18 -3.52 2.38
C THR A 143 4.48 -3.70 1.59
N ILE A 144 4.43 -4.32 0.41
CA ILE A 144 5.60 -4.51 -0.46
C ILE A 144 6.15 -3.15 -0.92
N THR A 145 5.27 -2.23 -1.32
CA THR A 145 5.67 -0.87 -1.74
C THR A 145 6.41 -0.14 -0.62
N ILE A 146 5.89 -0.21 0.61
CA ILE A 146 6.51 0.42 1.77
C ILE A 146 7.84 -0.24 2.12
N ALA A 147 7.91 -1.57 2.04
CA ALA A 147 9.15 -2.30 2.26
C ALA A 147 10.26 -1.87 1.29
N LEU A 148 9.93 -1.70 0.00
CA LEU A 148 10.87 -1.17 -0.99
C LEU A 148 11.32 0.26 -0.65
N ILE A 149 10.38 1.15 -0.27
CA ILE A 149 10.67 2.53 0.12
C ILE A 149 11.60 2.60 1.35
N GLU A 150 11.40 1.70 2.32
CA GLU A 150 12.25 1.59 3.52
C GLU A 150 13.55 0.82 3.25
N GLY A 151 13.83 0.43 2.00
CA GLY A 151 15.11 -0.13 1.56
C GLY A 151 15.24 -1.65 1.69
N ILE A 152 14.14 -2.37 1.95
CA ILE A 152 14.14 -3.83 1.91
C ILE A 152 14.16 -4.27 0.45
N ASN A 153 15.18 -5.02 0.04
CA ASN A 153 15.28 -5.51 -1.34
C ASN A 153 14.23 -6.59 -1.65
N SER A 154 13.87 -6.72 -2.93
CA SER A 154 12.85 -7.64 -3.44
C SER A 154 13.13 -9.12 -3.11
N CYS A 155 14.41 -9.52 -3.06
CA CYS A 155 14.80 -10.87 -2.66
C CYS A 155 14.43 -11.19 -1.20
N ASN A 156 14.61 -10.23 -0.29
CA ASN A 156 14.25 -10.37 1.12
C ASN A 156 12.73 -10.33 1.32
N ILE A 157 12.03 -9.44 0.63
CA ILE A 157 10.55 -9.37 0.66
C ILE A 157 9.97 -10.72 0.27
N ARG A 158 10.40 -11.29 -0.85
CA ARG A 158 9.93 -12.60 -1.33
C ARG A 158 10.18 -13.71 -0.31
N LYS A 159 11.35 -13.72 0.34
CA LYS A 159 11.69 -14.72 1.37
C LYS A 159 10.81 -14.64 2.61
N LEU A 160 10.52 -13.43 3.07
CA LEU A 160 9.78 -13.20 4.31
C LEU A 160 8.28 -13.43 4.14
N LEU A 161 7.73 -13.21 2.94
CA LEU A 161 6.31 -13.42 2.64
C LEU A 161 5.98 -14.85 2.15
N LEU A 162 6.97 -15.73 1.97
CA LEU A 162 6.78 -17.12 1.51
C LEU A 162 6.08 -18.04 2.53
N ASN A 163 6.04 -17.67 3.81
CA ASN A 163 5.62 -18.55 4.91
C ASN A 163 4.40 -18.01 5.68
N LYS A 164 3.51 -17.26 5.02
CA LYS A 164 2.28 -16.78 5.66
C LYS A 164 1.24 -17.91 5.79
#